data_AF-A0A085Z2C6-F1
#
_entry.id   AF-A0A085Z2C6-F1
#
_cell.length_a   1.000
_cell.length_b   1.000
_cell.length_c   1.000
_cell.angle_alpha   90.00
_cell.angle_beta   90.00
_cell.angle_gamma   90.00
#
_symmetry.space_group_name_H-M   'P 1'
#
loop_
_entity.id
_entity.type
_entity.pdbx_description
1 polymer ?
#
loop_
_entity_poly.entity_id
_entity_poly.type
_entity_poly.pdbx_seq_one_letter_code
_entity_poly.pdbx_strand_id
1 'polypeptide(L)'
;MIMIKKYLFFLLLSFSVICSAQVYKTIDTADYIQRKDFIKNYSVNNELLIKNLKTQYSGKTGIELSKIYKEVGKNFEKQVKNKDFVFNSVFDAKVKNLLERLRKNNPQIPQNLKILIAKDNTPNAYCFADGTFVINMGLFNWLNNDDQLAAVISHELGHKITEHTMKSFLNLINQDQLDKLVVQDIKSAKENRNQRAFNVLKNRIYRKGAENRKQEMQADSLGYAVFKNSDFKKNEFINTLKRLEDFDTISPRTLKIETYKKYFGLPNQEFKDKWLKKEDFSLYNYNNFNDKLNKDSLKSHPEIALRITNLKKLFPELQAELKDEKASESYAVLEKIARMETLPNFYHSEDYGVGIYASLQFLQDGEEEKYYKSWLGKCFAKIYEARKNYNLNRYLDRVDPKNQSESYQQFLNFMWNLSLDEIKNIAEYYQKES
;
A
#
# COMPACT_ATOMS: atom_id res chain seq x y z
N MET A 1 70.94 -42.35 7.84
CA MET A 1 71.14 -41.34 6.78
C MET A 1 70.15 -41.64 5.67
N ILE A 2 69.50 -40.60 5.14
CA ILE A 2 68.59 -40.58 3.97
C ILE A 2 67.09 -40.78 4.28
N MET A 3 66.40 -39.64 4.41
CA MET A 3 64.97 -39.42 4.17
C MET A 3 64.58 -39.84 2.74
N ILE A 4 63.33 -40.29 2.51
CA ILE A 4 62.53 -39.93 1.31
C ILE A 4 61.01 -40.14 1.56
N LYS A 5 60.33 -38.99 1.58
CA LYS A 5 58.99 -38.59 1.07
C LYS A 5 57.70 -39.35 1.40
N LYS A 6 56.86 -38.62 2.14
CA LYS A 6 55.38 -38.57 2.19
C LYS A 6 54.70 -38.68 0.82
N TYR A 7 53.61 -39.46 0.74
CA TYR A 7 52.38 -39.11 0.01
C TYR A 7 51.17 -39.75 0.70
N LEU A 8 50.45 -38.97 1.52
CA LEU A 8 49.09 -39.30 1.94
C LEU A 8 48.17 -38.45 1.07
N PHE A 9 47.45 -39.08 0.15
CA PHE A 9 46.53 -38.41 -0.77
C PHE A 9 45.23 -38.11 -0.01
N PHE A 10 45.11 -36.90 0.55
CA PHE A 10 43.84 -36.40 1.09
C PHE A 10 42.98 -35.94 -0.08
N LEU A 11 41.99 -36.75 -0.45
CA LEU A 11 40.97 -36.37 -1.43
C LEU A 11 39.96 -35.44 -0.72
N LEU A 12 40.24 -34.15 -0.74
CA LEU A 12 39.29 -33.10 -0.37
C LEU A 12 38.21 -33.04 -1.46
N LEU A 13 37.12 -33.79 -1.26
CA LEU A 13 35.87 -33.60 -1.98
C LEU A 13 35.29 -32.26 -1.54
N SER A 14 35.68 -31.19 -2.22
CA SER A 14 34.97 -29.92 -2.19
C SER A 14 33.59 -30.14 -2.81
N PHE A 15 32.59 -30.36 -1.97
CA PHE A 15 31.19 -30.16 -2.35
C PHE A 15 31.01 -28.67 -2.64
N SER A 16 31.27 -28.28 -3.90
CA SER A 16 30.75 -27.03 -4.43
C SER A 16 29.23 -27.18 -4.48
N VAL A 17 28.54 -26.63 -3.48
CA VAL A 17 27.10 -26.37 -3.58
C VAL A 17 26.95 -25.40 -4.73
N ILE A 18 26.60 -25.93 -5.90
CA ILE A 18 26.12 -25.13 -7.02
C ILE A 18 24.79 -24.58 -6.54
N CYS A 19 24.82 -23.38 -5.95
CA CYS A 19 23.64 -22.62 -5.61
C CYS A 19 23.07 -22.13 -6.94
N SER A 20 22.31 -22.98 -7.63
CA SER A 20 21.49 -22.56 -8.75
C SER A 20 20.53 -21.50 -8.20
N ALA A 21 20.76 -20.23 -8.53
CA ALA A 21 19.84 -19.16 -8.22
C ALA A 21 18.49 -19.52 -8.85
N GLN A 22 17.53 -19.95 -8.03
CA GLN A 22 16.21 -20.30 -8.51
C GLN A 22 15.55 -19.03 -9.05
N VAL A 23 15.20 -19.04 -10.34
CA VAL A 23 14.47 -17.93 -10.96
C VAL A 23 13.15 -17.78 -10.20
N TYR A 24 12.97 -16.61 -9.59
CA TYR A 24 11.73 -16.30 -8.87
C TYR A 24 10.54 -16.37 -9.83
N LYS A 25 9.48 -17.06 -9.39
CA LYS A 25 8.20 -17.10 -10.09
C LYS A 25 7.21 -16.26 -9.30
N THR A 26 6.44 -15.45 -10.03
CA THR A 26 5.37 -14.68 -9.43
C THR A 26 4.40 -15.58 -8.69
N ILE A 27 3.86 -15.08 -7.59
CA ILE A 27 2.87 -15.78 -6.79
C ILE A 27 1.69 -16.21 -7.68
N ASP A 28 1.38 -17.50 -7.59
CA ASP A 28 0.26 -18.07 -8.32
C ASP A 28 -1.06 -17.51 -7.76
N THR A 29 -1.97 -17.15 -8.65
CA THR A 29 -3.31 -16.66 -8.30
C THR A 29 -4.42 -17.53 -8.90
N ALA A 30 -4.05 -18.71 -9.41
CA ALA A 30 -4.94 -19.75 -9.90
C ALA A 30 -5.69 -20.49 -8.76
N ASP A 31 -5.84 -19.85 -7.59
CA ASP A 31 -6.60 -20.30 -6.42
C ASP A 31 -8.12 -20.27 -6.65
N TYR A 32 -8.61 -20.83 -7.75
CA TYR A 32 -10.02 -20.75 -8.13
C TYR A 32 -10.94 -21.32 -7.04
N ILE A 33 -10.56 -22.47 -6.46
CA ILE A 33 -11.35 -23.16 -5.43
C ILE A 33 -11.43 -22.28 -4.17
N GLN A 34 -10.28 -21.84 -3.66
CA GLN A 34 -10.19 -21.02 -2.45
C GLN A 34 -10.93 -19.69 -2.62
N ARG A 35 -10.78 -19.04 -3.77
CA ARG A 35 -11.48 -17.79 -4.10
C ARG A 35 -12.99 -17.99 -4.16
N LYS A 36 -13.45 -19.07 -4.79
CA LYS A 36 -14.88 -19.43 -4.87
C LYS A 36 -15.47 -19.69 -3.48
N ASP A 37 -14.76 -20.45 -2.66
CA ASP A 37 -15.16 -20.77 -1.28
C ASP A 37 -15.18 -19.51 -0.40
N PHE A 38 -14.16 -18.65 -0.53
CA PHE A 38 -14.11 -17.37 0.16
C PHE A 38 -15.31 -16.49 -0.21
N ILE A 39 -15.61 -16.31 -1.50
CA ILE A 39 -16.74 -15.50 -1.96
C ILE A 39 -18.05 -16.06 -1.40
N LYS A 40 -18.25 -17.38 -1.48
CA LYS A 40 -19.47 -18.02 -0.94
C LYS A 40 -19.63 -17.72 0.55
N ASN A 41 -18.58 -17.93 1.34
CA ASN A 41 -18.61 -17.69 2.78
C ASN A 41 -18.75 -16.21 3.12
N TYR A 42 -18.09 -15.32 2.39
CA TYR A 42 -18.19 -13.88 2.56
C TYR A 42 -19.62 -13.38 2.28
N SER A 43 -20.21 -13.81 1.17
CA SER A 43 -21.55 -13.39 0.76
C SER A 43 -22.61 -13.77 1.81
N VAL A 44 -22.58 -15.02 2.29
CA VAL A 44 -23.47 -15.49 3.38
C VAL A 44 -23.28 -14.66 4.65
N ASN A 45 -22.04 -14.41 5.07
CA ASN A 45 -21.77 -13.62 6.27
C ASN A 45 -22.21 -12.16 6.11
N ASN A 46 -22.03 -11.57 4.93
CA ASN A 46 -22.45 -10.20 4.66
C ASN A 46 -23.99 -10.08 4.64
N GLU A 47 -24.70 -11.06 4.09
CA GLU A 47 -26.17 -11.11 4.15
C GLU A 47 -26.68 -11.21 5.59
N LEU A 48 -26.06 -12.06 6.42
CA LEU A 48 -26.37 -12.17 7.84
C LEU A 48 -26.09 -10.85 8.58
N LEU A 49 -24.95 -10.21 8.32
CA LEU A 49 -24.62 -8.90 8.87
C LEU A 49 -25.70 -7.87 8.50
N ILE A 50 -26.08 -7.77 7.22
CA ILE A 50 -27.12 -6.84 6.75
C ILE A 50 -28.45 -7.11 7.44
N LYS A 51 -28.84 -8.38 7.60
CA LYS A 51 -30.07 -8.76 8.32
C LYS A 51 -30.00 -8.31 9.78
N ASN A 52 -28.90 -8.56 10.46
CA ASN A 52 -28.69 -8.16 11.85
C ASN A 52 -28.72 -6.63 12.03
N LEU A 53 -28.13 -5.88 11.09
CA LEU A 53 -28.17 -4.41 11.12
C LEU A 53 -29.59 -3.86 11.02
N LYS A 54 -30.47 -4.47 10.22
CA LYS A 54 -31.89 -4.06 10.16
C LYS A 54 -32.64 -4.35 11.46
N THR A 55 -32.26 -5.40 12.18
CA THR A 55 -32.87 -5.73 13.48
C THR A 55 -32.34 -4.85 14.60
N GLN A 56 -31.05 -4.52 14.58
CA GLN A 56 -30.38 -3.73 15.62
C GLN A 56 -30.67 -2.23 15.49
N TYR A 57 -30.78 -1.71 14.26
CA TYR A 57 -31.03 -0.30 13.99
C TYR A 57 -32.40 -0.14 13.31
N SER A 58 -33.33 0.52 14.00
CA SER A 58 -34.69 0.71 13.49
C SER A 58 -34.78 1.85 12.46
N GLY A 59 -35.86 1.82 11.67
CA GLY A 59 -36.22 2.89 10.74
C GLY A 59 -35.19 3.16 9.64
N LYS A 60 -34.97 4.44 9.36
CA LYS A 60 -34.13 4.90 8.25
C LYS A 60 -32.65 4.51 8.41
N THR A 61 -32.14 4.50 9.64
CA THR A 61 -30.73 4.17 9.92
C THR A 61 -30.39 2.74 9.52
N GLY A 62 -31.21 1.76 9.90
CA GLY A 62 -30.99 0.36 9.51
C GLY A 62 -31.08 0.14 7.99
N ILE A 63 -31.99 0.86 7.31
CA ILE A 63 -32.13 0.82 5.86
C ILE A 63 -30.87 1.35 5.16
N GLU A 64 -30.37 2.53 5.57
CA GLU A 64 -29.17 3.13 4.96
C GLU A 64 -27.90 2.32 5.28
N LEU A 65 -27.73 1.83 6.51
CA LEU A 65 -26.63 0.92 6.85
C LEU A 65 -26.64 -0.33 5.95
N SER A 66 -27.82 -0.94 5.75
CA SER A 66 -27.97 -2.10 4.89
C SER A 66 -27.54 -1.83 3.45
N LYS A 67 -27.85 -0.64 2.92
CA LYS A 67 -27.42 -0.23 1.57
C LYS A 67 -25.90 -0.08 1.50
N ILE A 68 -25.30 0.62 2.46
CA ILE A 68 -23.84 0.82 2.53
C ILE A 68 -23.13 -0.55 2.54
N TYR A 69 -23.51 -1.46 3.44
CA TYR A 69 -22.86 -2.78 3.52
C TYR A 69 -23.12 -3.67 2.29
N LYS A 70 -24.27 -3.50 1.61
CA LYS A 70 -24.52 -4.17 0.34
C LYS A 70 -23.58 -3.67 -0.77
N GLU A 71 -23.37 -2.36 -0.86
CA GLU A 71 -22.46 -1.76 -1.84
C GLU A 71 -21.00 -2.09 -1.56
N VAL A 72 -20.56 -1.95 -0.31
CA VAL A 72 -19.22 -2.35 0.16
C VAL A 72 -18.97 -3.81 -0.16
N GLY A 73 -19.91 -4.71 0.19
CA GLY A 73 -19.79 -6.14 -0.08
C GLY A 73 -19.70 -6.46 -1.57
N LYS A 74 -20.54 -5.83 -2.41
CA LYS A 74 -20.50 -6.01 -3.86
C LYS A 74 -19.16 -5.57 -4.47
N ASN A 75 -18.63 -4.43 -4.05
CA ASN A 75 -17.35 -3.92 -4.52
C ASN A 75 -16.20 -4.82 -4.07
N PHE A 76 -16.23 -5.30 -2.84
CA PHE A 76 -15.23 -6.21 -2.32
C PHE A 76 -15.26 -7.57 -3.02
N GLU A 77 -16.44 -8.16 -3.25
CA GLU A 77 -16.56 -9.39 -4.05
C GLU A 77 -15.99 -9.22 -5.46
N LYS A 78 -16.16 -8.04 -6.07
CA LYS A 78 -15.56 -7.73 -7.38
C LYS A 78 -14.03 -7.77 -7.30
N GLN A 79 -13.43 -7.17 -6.28
CA GLN A 79 -11.97 -7.21 -6.08
C GLN A 79 -11.48 -8.66 -5.91
N VAL A 80 -12.20 -9.46 -5.12
CA VAL A 80 -11.87 -10.89 -4.94
C VAL A 80 -11.93 -11.65 -6.27
N LYS A 81 -12.96 -11.42 -7.09
CA LYS A 81 -13.13 -12.00 -8.44
C LYS A 81 -12.05 -11.54 -9.41
N ASN A 82 -11.61 -10.28 -9.30
CA ASN A 82 -10.55 -9.69 -10.12
C ASN A 82 -9.15 -10.21 -9.80
N LYS A 83 -9.01 -11.08 -8.79
CA LYS A 83 -7.73 -11.63 -8.32
C LYS A 83 -6.83 -10.60 -7.63
N ASP A 84 -7.44 -9.62 -6.97
CA ASP A 84 -6.72 -8.58 -6.21
C ASP A 84 -6.14 -9.12 -4.89
N PHE A 85 -6.49 -10.35 -4.51
CA PHE A 85 -6.00 -11.02 -3.31
C PHE A 85 -5.37 -12.37 -3.62
N VAL A 86 -4.32 -12.66 -2.84
CA VAL A 86 -3.61 -13.94 -2.80
C VAL A 86 -4.15 -14.79 -1.64
N PHE A 87 -4.30 -16.09 -1.88
CA PHE A 87 -4.67 -17.08 -0.86
C PHE A 87 -3.48 -18.00 -0.54
N ASN A 88 -3.44 -18.57 0.68
CA ASN A 88 -2.48 -19.61 1.10
C ASN A 88 -0.99 -19.30 0.80
N SER A 89 -0.48 -18.19 1.29
CA SER A 89 0.59 -17.43 0.68
C SER A 89 1.83 -17.12 1.51
N VAL A 90 2.38 -17.92 2.43
CA VAL A 90 3.53 -17.54 3.33
C VAL A 90 3.31 -16.28 4.21
N PHE A 91 2.93 -15.14 3.63
CA PHE A 91 2.40 -13.94 4.28
C PHE A 91 1.19 -14.26 5.16
N ASP A 92 0.23 -15.03 4.66
CA ASP A 92 -0.97 -15.39 5.43
C ASP A 92 -0.61 -16.22 6.67
N ALA A 93 0.31 -17.18 6.52
CA ALA A 93 0.82 -17.99 7.61
C ALA A 93 1.57 -17.15 8.65
N LYS A 94 2.38 -16.18 8.20
CA LYS A 94 3.06 -15.22 9.09
C LYS A 94 2.05 -14.41 9.88
N VAL A 95 1.07 -13.81 9.22
CA VAL A 95 0.05 -12.98 9.90
C VAL A 95 -0.76 -13.79 10.89
N LYS A 96 -1.16 -15.02 10.54
CA LYS A 96 -1.83 -15.95 11.46
C LYS A 96 -0.97 -16.21 12.70
N ASN A 97 0.32 -16.48 12.53
CA ASN A 97 1.24 -16.69 13.66
C ASN A 97 1.33 -15.45 14.57
N LEU A 98 1.43 -14.25 14.01
CA LEU A 98 1.46 -13.01 14.79
C LEU A 98 0.15 -12.79 15.55
N LEU A 99 -1.00 -13.05 14.92
CA LEU A 99 -2.30 -12.97 15.58
C LEU A 99 -2.45 -13.94 16.74
N GLU A 100 -1.95 -15.17 16.62
CA GLU A 100 -1.96 -16.13 17.73
C GLU A 100 -1.09 -15.65 18.90
N ARG A 101 0.09 -15.08 18.62
CA ARG A 101 0.94 -14.46 19.65
C ARG A 101 0.23 -13.30 20.35
N LEU A 102 -0.44 -12.43 19.59
CA LEU A 102 -1.25 -11.34 20.14
C LEU A 102 -2.41 -11.87 20.99
N ARG A 103 -3.12 -12.92 20.55
CA ARG A 103 -4.28 -13.50 21.25
C ARG A 103 -3.96 -14.12 22.58
N LYS A 104 -2.74 -14.67 22.76
CA LYS A 104 -2.33 -15.42 23.96
C LYS A 104 -2.71 -14.74 25.27
N ASN A 105 -2.54 -13.40 25.34
CA ASN A 105 -2.84 -12.60 26.53
C ASN A 105 -3.95 -11.56 26.29
N ASN A 106 -4.69 -11.65 25.18
CA ASN A 106 -5.68 -10.67 24.76
C ASN A 106 -6.97 -11.36 24.27
N PRO A 107 -7.82 -11.87 25.19
CA PRO A 107 -9.04 -12.62 24.84
C PRO A 107 -10.09 -11.79 24.09
N GLN A 108 -9.99 -10.46 24.13
CA GLN A 108 -10.87 -9.54 23.40
C GLN A 108 -10.63 -9.54 21.87
N ILE A 109 -9.51 -10.11 21.39
CA ILE A 109 -9.26 -10.21 19.95
C ILE A 109 -10.26 -11.22 19.34
N PRO A 110 -11.04 -10.82 18.30
CA PRO A 110 -11.98 -11.73 17.65
C PRO A 110 -11.29 -12.99 17.12
N GLN A 111 -11.90 -14.16 17.33
CA GLN A 111 -11.34 -15.45 16.91
C GLN A 111 -11.55 -15.74 15.41
N ASN A 112 -12.63 -15.22 14.84
CA ASN A 112 -13.08 -15.49 13.48
C ASN A 112 -12.50 -14.55 12.41
N LEU A 113 -11.30 -13.99 12.62
CA LEU A 113 -10.65 -13.13 11.64
C LEU A 113 -10.25 -13.92 10.39
N LYS A 114 -10.61 -13.40 9.21
CA LYS A 114 -10.27 -14.01 7.91
C LYS A 114 -9.17 -13.17 7.27
N ILE A 115 -7.98 -13.73 7.17
CA ILE A 115 -6.82 -12.99 6.65
C ILE A 115 -6.79 -13.04 5.13
N LEU A 116 -6.60 -11.89 4.50
CA LEU A 116 -6.35 -11.75 3.07
C LEU A 116 -5.16 -10.85 2.81
N ILE A 117 -4.33 -11.27 1.86
CA ILE A 117 -3.19 -10.48 1.41
C ILE A 117 -3.54 -9.83 0.08
N ALA A 118 -3.58 -8.50 0.06
CA ALA A 118 -3.89 -7.73 -1.14
C ALA A 118 -2.63 -7.51 -1.99
N LYS A 119 -2.79 -7.62 -3.31
CA LYS A 119 -1.78 -7.31 -4.32
C LYS A 119 -1.64 -5.80 -4.51
N ASP A 120 -1.28 -5.12 -3.44
CA ASP A 120 -1.17 -3.67 -3.36
C ASP A 120 0.17 -3.32 -2.72
N ASN A 121 0.92 -2.45 -3.37
CA ASN A 121 2.25 -2.02 -2.95
C ASN A 121 2.21 -0.90 -1.90
N THR A 122 1.04 -0.33 -1.62
CA THR A 122 0.86 0.65 -0.55
C THR A 122 0.90 -0.06 0.81
N PRO A 123 1.66 0.42 1.82
CA PRO A 123 1.70 -0.13 3.16
C PRO A 123 0.42 0.24 3.90
N ASN A 124 -0.60 -0.60 3.79
CA ASN A 124 -1.88 -0.40 4.44
C ASN A 124 -2.47 -1.73 4.93
N ALA A 125 -3.33 -1.67 5.94
CA ALA A 125 -4.14 -2.78 6.41
C ALA A 125 -5.50 -2.25 6.88
N TYR A 126 -6.52 -3.11 6.87
CA TYR A 126 -7.84 -2.74 7.37
C TYR A 126 -8.68 -3.97 7.73
N CYS A 127 -9.63 -3.78 8.66
CA CYS A 127 -10.57 -4.81 9.05
C CYS A 127 -12.02 -4.44 8.72
N PHE A 128 -12.73 -5.32 8.02
CA PHE A 128 -14.16 -5.19 7.80
C PHE A 128 -14.98 -5.59 9.05
N ALA A 129 -16.25 -5.18 9.05
CA ALA A 129 -17.20 -5.50 10.10
C ALA A 129 -17.43 -7.02 10.25
N ASP A 130 -17.33 -7.81 9.18
CA ASP A 130 -17.52 -9.27 9.22
C ASP A 130 -16.28 -10.04 9.74
N GLY A 131 -15.18 -9.34 10.06
CA GLY A 131 -13.93 -9.94 10.51
C GLY A 131 -12.95 -10.27 9.38
N THR A 132 -13.25 -9.89 8.13
CA THR A 132 -12.27 -9.96 7.05
C THR A 132 -11.18 -8.91 7.26
N PHE A 133 -9.94 -9.36 7.42
CA PHE A 133 -8.78 -8.55 7.75
C PHE A 133 -7.83 -8.57 6.55
N VAL A 134 -7.69 -7.42 5.89
CA VAL A 134 -6.89 -7.25 4.68
C VAL A 134 -5.57 -6.59 5.04
N ILE A 135 -4.48 -7.13 4.49
CA ILE A 135 -3.13 -6.61 4.65
C ILE A 135 -2.54 -6.46 3.27
N ASN A 136 -2.10 -5.26 2.92
CA ASN A 136 -1.44 -5.01 1.65
C ASN A 136 -0.02 -5.57 1.67
N MET A 137 0.39 -6.16 0.55
CA MET A 137 1.73 -6.72 0.39
C MET A 137 2.84 -5.68 0.56
N GLY A 138 2.54 -4.40 0.27
CA GLY A 138 3.43 -3.27 0.50
C GLY A 138 3.95 -3.14 1.94
N LEU A 139 3.17 -3.56 2.94
CA LEU A 139 3.63 -3.53 4.34
C LEU A 139 4.88 -4.38 4.57
N PHE A 140 4.99 -5.52 3.90
CA PHE A 140 6.13 -6.43 4.07
C PHE A 140 7.43 -5.90 3.45
N ASN A 141 7.33 -4.97 2.51
CA ASN A 141 8.49 -4.30 1.90
C ASN A 141 8.90 -3.04 2.67
N TRP A 142 7.99 -2.46 3.46
CA TRP A 142 8.24 -1.21 4.18
C TRP A 142 8.70 -1.41 5.61
N LEU A 143 8.11 -2.37 6.31
CA LEU A 143 8.46 -2.70 7.69
C LEU A 143 9.70 -3.60 7.73
N ASN A 144 10.42 -3.59 8.86
CA ASN A 144 11.68 -4.32 8.99
C ASN A 144 11.54 -5.70 9.63
N ASN A 145 10.50 -5.93 10.42
CA ASN A 145 10.44 -7.12 11.27
C ASN A 145 9.01 -7.50 11.68
N ASP A 146 8.90 -8.66 12.32
CA ASP A 146 7.65 -9.24 12.82
C ASP A 146 6.95 -8.35 13.85
N ASP A 147 7.71 -7.67 14.71
CA ASP A 147 7.18 -6.81 15.77
C ASP A 147 6.53 -5.57 15.18
N GLN A 148 7.10 -4.99 14.12
CA GLN A 148 6.50 -3.87 13.41
C GLN A 148 5.21 -4.26 12.69
N LEU A 149 5.19 -5.43 12.04
CA LEU A 149 3.97 -5.94 11.42
C LEU A 149 2.88 -6.22 12.47
N ALA A 150 3.26 -6.78 13.63
CA ALA A 150 2.35 -6.99 14.74
C ALA A 150 1.83 -5.67 15.34
N ALA A 151 2.62 -4.59 15.31
CA ALA A 151 2.15 -3.26 15.72
C ALA A 151 1.05 -2.72 14.80
N VAL A 152 1.21 -2.84 13.47
CA VAL A 152 0.15 -2.49 12.50
C VAL A 152 -1.10 -3.33 12.73
N ILE A 153 -0.95 -4.65 12.87
CA ILE A 153 -2.08 -5.54 13.15
C ILE A 153 -2.79 -5.13 14.45
N SER A 154 -2.03 -4.79 15.50
CA SER A 154 -2.59 -4.39 16.78
C SER A 154 -3.35 -3.06 16.70
N HIS A 155 -2.85 -2.09 15.93
CA HIS A 155 -3.53 -0.83 15.65
C HIS A 155 -4.89 -1.06 14.96
N GLU A 156 -4.92 -1.89 13.91
CA GLU A 156 -6.16 -2.26 13.21
C GLU A 156 -7.14 -3.06 14.08
N LEU A 157 -6.62 -3.93 14.96
CA LEU A 157 -7.44 -4.57 15.99
C LEU A 157 -8.03 -3.54 16.95
N GLY A 158 -7.31 -2.45 17.24
CA GLY A 158 -7.82 -1.30 17.96
C GLY A 158 -9.08 -0.73 17.30
N HIS A 159 -9.03 -0.42 16.00
CA HIS A 159 -10.20 0.02 15.23
C HIS A 159 -11.34 -1.00 15.23
N LYS A 160 -11.01 -2.29 15.14
CA LYS A 160 -11.99 -3.37 15.12
C LYS A 160 -12.73 -3.49 16.45
N ILE A 161 -12.00 -3.52 17.57
CA ILE A 161 -12.56 -3.69 18.92
C ILE A 161 -13.42 -2.49 19.30
N THR A 162 -13.05 -1.27 18.90
CA THR A 162 -13.84 -0.07 19.17
C THR A 162 -14.94 0.20 18.15
N GLU A 163 -15.10 -0.66 17.13
CA GLU A 163 -16.07 -0.55 16.04
C GLU A 163 -16.05 0.81 15.31
N HIS A 164 -14.86 1.36 15.08
CA HIS A 164 -14.69 2.68 14.45
C HIS A 164 -15.38 2.78 13.08
N THR A 165 -15.30 1.74 12.24
CA THR A 165 -15.99 1.70 10.94
C THR A 165 -17.51 1.86 11.08
N MET A 166 -18.13 1.17 12.05
CA MET A 166 -19.57 1.25 12.29
C MET A 166 -19.96 2.65 12.77
N LYS A 167 -19.21 3.20 13.74
CA LYS A 167 -19.41 4.58 14.23
C LYS A 167 -19.30 5.60 13.10
N SER A 168 -18.34 5.43 12.20
CA SER A 168 -18.15 6.31 11.04
C SER A 168 -19.31 6.24 10.05
N PHE A 169 -19.89 5.07 9.80
CA PHE A 169 -21.11 4.96 8.98
C PHE A 169 -22.35 5.54 9.66
N LEU A 170 -22.54 5.30 10.95
CA LEU A 170 -23.62 5.93 11.72
C LEU A 170 -23.53 7.45 11.70
N ASN A 171 -22.32 7.98 11.90
CA ASN A 171 -22.05 9.41 11.81
C ASN A 171 -22.35 9.93 10.39
N LEU A 172 -21.94 9.22 9.33
CA LEU A 172 -22.24 9.61 7.96
C LEU A 172 -23.75 9.70 7.70
N ILE A 173 -24.53 8.72 8.16
CA ILE A 173 -25.99 8.70 8.00
C ILE A 173 -26.64 9.87 8.74
N ASN A 174 -26.24 10.11 9.99
CA ASN A 174 -26.74 11.23 10.77
C ASN A 174 -26.38 12.57 10.12
N GLN A 175 -25.18 12.67 9.55
CA GLN A 175 -24.73 13.86 8.84
C GLN A 175 -25.51 14.08 7.53
N ASP A 176 -25.79 13.06 6.73
CA ASP A 176 -26.61 13.18 5.51
C ASP A 176 -28.02 13.72 5.81
N GLN A 177 -28.59 13.34 6.95
CA GLN A 177 -29.87 13.87 7.39
C GLN A 177 -29.80 15.37 7.72
N LEU A 178 -28.75 15.80 8.42
CA LEU A 178 -28.50 17.21 8.71
C LEU A 178 -28.20 18.00 7.43
N ASP A 179 -27.43 17.43 6.50
CA ASP A 179 -27.05 18.07 5.25
C ASP A 179 -28.28 18.43 4.40
N LYS A 180 -29.32 17.60 4.40
CA LYS A 180 -30.58 17.89 3.70
C LYS A 180 -31.25 19.16 4.21
N LEU A 181 -31.22 19.38 5.52
CA LEU A 181 -31.76 20.59 6.16
C LEU A 181 -30.87 21.80 5.83
N VAL A 182 -29.55 21.64 5.91
CA VAL A 182 -28.58 22.71 5.62
C VAL A 182 -28.63 23.13 4.15
N VAL A 183 -28.78 22.19 3.21
CA VAL A 183 -28.93 22.48 1.78
C VAL A 183 -30.24 23.23 1.50
N GLN A 184 -31.32 22.90 2.19
CA GLN A 184 -32.59 23.64 2.08
C GLN A 184 -32.44 25.09 2.60
N ASP A 185 -31.76 25.28 3.73
CA ASP A 185 -31.45 26.62 4.27
C ASP A 185 -30.61 27.44 3.27
N ILE A 186 -29.52 26.88 2.74
CA ILE A 186 -28.67 27.56 1.74
C ILE A 186 -29.47 27.93 0.48
N LYS A 187 -30.36 27.05 0.01
CA LYS A 187 -31.22 27.34 -1.15
C LYS A 187 -32.19 28.49 -0.88
N SER A 188 -32.68 28.61 0.35
CA SER A 188 -33.60 29.69 0.76
C SER A 188 -32.91 31.04 1.00
N ALA A 189 -31.59 31.05 1.22
CA ALA A 189 -30.82 32.28 1.42
C ALA A 189 -30.82 33.16 0.16
N LYS A 190 -31.01 34.48 0.30
CA LYS A 190 -31.03 35.42 -0.85
C LYS A 190 -29.64 35.84 -1.34
N GLU A 191 -28.62 35.82 -0.46
CA GLU A 191 -27.25 36.23 -0.75
C GLU A 191 -26.21 35.29 -0.12
N ASN A 192 -24.95 35.37 -0.57
CA ASN A 192 -23.79 34.63 -0.02
C ASN A 192 -23.90 33.10 -0.03
N ARG A 193 -24.72 32.53 -0.92
CA ARG A 193 -24.92 31.07 -1.06
C ARG A 193 -23.61 30.29 -1.21
N ASN A 194 -22.71 30.77 -2.08
CA ASN A 194 -21.44 30.10 -2.35
C ASN A 194 -20.52 30.10 -1.11
N GLN A 195 -20.46 31.21 -0.36
CA GLN A 195 -19.67 31.31 0.86
C GLN A 195 -20.25 30.44 1.98
N ARG A 196 -21.57 30.40 2.13
CA ARG A 196 -22.27 29.51 3.07
C ARG A 196 -22.02 28.04 2.75
N ALA A 197 -22.18 27.65 1.48
CA ALA A 197 -21.89 26.30 1.02
C ALA A 197 -20.43 25.90 1.26
N PHE A 198 -19.49 26.80 0.98
CA PHE A 198 -18.07 26.58 1.26
C PHE A 198 -17.79 26.43 2.76
N ASN A 199 -18.38 27.27 3.61
CA ASN A 199 -18.21 27.18 5.07
C ASN A 199 -18.76 25.87 5.64
N VAL A 200 -19.91 25.41 5.14
CA VAL A 200 -20.48 24.10 5.52
C VAL A 200 -19.54 22.97 5.12
N LEU A 201 -19.05 22.97 3.88
CA LEU A 201 -18.06 21.98 3.41
C LEU A 201 -16.78 22.01 4.24
N LYS A 202 -16.25 23.21 4.50
CA LYS A 202 -15.06 23.44 5.32
C LYS A 202 -15.26 22.84 6.72
N ASN A 203 -16.32 23.23 7.42
CA ASN A 203 -16.64 22.73 8.76
C ASN A 203 -16.83 21.21 8.77
N ARG A 204 -17.43 20.64 7.72
CA ARG A 204 -17.57 19.19 7.57
C ARG A 204 -16.22 18.50 7.52
N ILE A 205 -15.30 18.99 6.70
CA ILE A 205 -13.96 18.41 6.55
C ILE A 205 -13.20 18.49 7.87
N TYR A 206 -13.23 19.64 8.56
CA TYR A 206 -12.57 19.80 9.86
C TYR A 206 -13.17 18.90 10.94
N ARG A 207 -14.52 18.78 11.02
CA ARG A 207 -15.17 17.87 11.97
C ARG A 207 -14.81 16.42 11.69
N LYS A 208 -14.83 16.00 10.42
CA LYS A 208 -14.42 14.64 10.02
C LYS A 208 -12.96 14.38 10.40
N GLY A 209 -12.07 15.33 10.12
CA GLY A 209 -10.66 15.24 10.51
C GLY A 209 -10.49 15.10 12.03
N ALA A 210 -11.23 15.88 12.83
CA ALA A 210 -11.18 15.79 14.29
C ALA A 210 -11.67 14.43 14.82
N GLU A 211 -12.77 13.90 14.29
CA GLU A 211 -13.28 12.58 14.67
C GLU A 211 -12.31 11.46 14.25
N ASN A 212 -11.76 11.51 13.04
CA ASN A 212 -10.76 10.56 12.58
C ASN A 212 -9.56 10.52 13.53
N ARG A 213 -9.01 11.68 13.90
CA ARG A 213 -7.88 11.74 14.86
C ARG A 213 -8.18 11.12 16.20
N LYS A 214 -9.39 11.36 16.72
CA LYS A 214 -9.82 10.73 17.97
C LYS A 214 -9.86 9.21 17.83
N GLN A 215 -10.36 8.71 16.70
CA GLN A 215 -10.37 7.28 16.40
C GLN A 215 -8.94 6.71 16.26
N GLU A 216 -8.04 7.40 15.55
CA GLU A 216 -6.63 6.99 15.43
C GLU A 216 -5.95 6.92 16.81
N MET A 217 -6.09 7.94 17.65
CA MET A 217 -5.50 7.96 19.00
C MET A 217 -6.08 6.85 19.90
N GLN A 218 -7.38 6.55 19.76
CA GLN A 218 -8.02 5.44 20.46
C GLN A 218 -7.49 4.08 19.97
N ALA A 219 -7.36 3.91 18.66
CA ALA A 219 -6.82 2.71 18.04
C ALA A 219 -5.35 2.50 18.40
N ASP A 220 -4.55 3.56 18.44
CA ASP A 220 -3.17 3.52 18.93
C ASP A 220 -3.09 3.09 20.38
N SER A 221 -3.89 3.70 21.24
CA SER A 221 -3.84 3.44 22.68
C SER A 221 -4.26 2.00 23.00
N LEU A 222 -5.36 1.54 22.38
CA LEU A 222 -5.85 0.19 22.55
C LEU A 222 -4.94 -0.83 21.84
N GLY A 223 -4.50 -0.53 20.63
CA GLY A 223 -3.57 -1.37 19.87
C GLY A 223 -2.26 -1.56 20.59
N TYR A 224 -1.68 -0.50 21.15
CA TYR A 224 -0.49 -0.61 21.99
C TYR A 224 -0.75 -1.41 23.26
N ALA A 225 -1.93 -1.28 23.89
CA ALA A 225 -2.29 -2.10 25.05
C ALA A 225 -2.35 -3.60 24.70
N VAL A 226 -2.88 -3.96 23.52
CA VAL A 226 -2.85 -5.34 23.00
C VAL A 226 -1.41 -5.80 22.75
N PHE A 227 -0.64 -4.96 22.06
CA PHE A 227 0.74 -5.23 21.67
C PHE A 227 1.65 -5.46 22.88
N LYS A 228 1.62 -4.56 23.87
CA LYS A 228 2.48 -4.60 25.06
C LYS A 228 2.20 -5.78 25.99
N ASN A 229 1.00 -6.36 25.91
CA ASN A 229 0.61 -7.55 26.66
C ASN A 229 1.15 -8.84 26.03
N SER A 230 1.81 -8.75 24.88
CA SER A 230 2.37 -9.87 24.13
C SER A 230 3.89 -9.93 24.29
N ASP A 231 4.56 -10.81 23.54
CA ASP A 231 6.00 -11.03 23.57
C ASP A 231 6.81 -10.09 22.66
N PHE A 232 6.15 -9.10 22.04
CA PHE A 232 6.78 -8.14 21.14
C PHE A 232 7.51 -7.01 21.87
N LYS A 233 8.51 -6.43 21.22
CA LYS A 233 9.28 -5.32 21.78
C LYS A 233 8.52 -4.02 21.65
N LYS A 234 8.14 -3.48 22.80
CA LYS A 234 7.27 -2.30 22.97
C LYS A 234 7.63 -1.12 22.06
N ASN A 235 8.93 -0.84 21.90
CA ASN A 235 9.40 0.31 21.12
C ASN A 235 9.19 0.15 19.61
N GLU A 236 9.06 -1.08 19.11
CA GLU A 236 8.75 -1.31 17.69
C GLU A 236 7.38 -0.74 17.30
N PHE A 237 6.46 -0.54 18.26
CA PHE A 237 5.19 0.14 17.97
C PHE A 237 5.39 1.60 17.52
N ILE A 238 6.28 2.35 18.19
CA ILE A 238 6.61 3.73 17.81
C ILE A 238 7.48 3.76 16.55
N ASN A 239 8.45 2.84 16.43
CA ASN A 239 9.29 2.73 15.23
C ASN A 239 8.44 2.45 13.98
N THR A 240 7.42 1.61 14.11
CA THR A 240 6.42 1.36 13.05
C THR A 240 5.73 2.65 12.61
N LEU A 241 5.21 3.45 13.56
CA LEU A 241 4.54 4.70 13.23
C LEU A 241 5.48 5.69 12.52
N LYS A 242 6.71 5.87 13.03
CA LYS A 242 7.73 6.70 12.39
C LYS A 242 8.02 6.26 10.95
N ARG A 243 8.11 4.95 10.72
CA ARG A 243 8.38 4.37 9.40
C ARG A 243 7.22 4.53 8.41
N LEU A 244 5.98 4.47 8.88
CA LEU A 244 4.81 4.75 8.05
C LEU A 244 4.72 6.24 7.66
N GLU A 245 5.28 7.15 8.46
CA GLU A 245 5.40 8.57 8.11
C GLU A 245 6.28 8.78 6.86
N ASP A 246 7.33 7.97 6.69
CA ASP A 246 8.25 8.07 5.56
C ASP A 246 7.61 7.61 4.23
N PHE A 247 6.63 6.70 4.26
CA PHE A 247 5.92 6.23 3.04
C PHE A 247 5.14 7.34 2.34
N ASP A 248 4.64 8.33 3.09
CA ASP A 248 3.88 9.44 2.53
C ASP A 248 4.74 10.36 1.64
N THR A 249 6.06 10.15 1.64
CA THR A 249 6.98 10.78 0.69
C THR A 249 7.23 9.81 -0.47
N ILE A 250 7.00 10.25 -1.71
CA ILE A 250 7.34 9.50 -2.93
C ILE A 250 8.70 8.83 -2.74
N SER A 251 8.78 7.53 -3.02
CA SER A 251 9.99 6.68 -2.85
C SER A 251 11.27 7.52 -2.86
N PRO A 252 12.05 7.55 -1.77
CA PRO A 252 13.19 8.46 -1.63
C PRO A 252 14.30 8.18 -2.66
N ARG A 253 14.16 7.09 -3.43
CA ARG A 253 15.08 6.71 -4.50
C ARG A 253 14.93 7.62 -5.70
N THR A 254 15.86 8.56 -5.83
CA THR A 254 15.98 9.38 -7.03
C THR A 254 16.64 8.60 -8.17
N LEU A 255 16.05 8.63 -9.35
CA LEU A 255 16.67 8.09 -10.55
C LEU A 255 17.78 9.02 -11.05
N LYS A 256 18.95 8.44 -11.29
CA LYS A 256 20.11 9.10 -11.85
C LYS A 256 20.00 9.17 -13.37
N ILE A 257 20.52 10.22 -13.99
CA ILE A 257 20.50 10.39 -15.45
C ILE A 257 21.23 9.22 -16.15
N GLU A 258 22.30 8.73 -15.54
CA GLU A 258 23.11 7.61 -16.00
C GLU A 258 22.27 6.33 -16.13
N THR A 259 21.27 6.13 -15.27
CA THR A 259 20.35 5.01 -15.33
C THR A 259 19.54 5.03 -16.63
N TYR A 260 19.01 6.19 -17.02
CA TYR A 260 18.29 6.32 -18.29
C TYR A 260 19.20 6.02 -19.48
N LYS A 261 20.43 6.55 -19.46
CA LYS A 261 21.41 6.29 -20.54
C LYS A 261 21.78 4.81 -20.63
N LYS A 262 22.02 4.16 -19.48
CA LYS A 262 22.36 2.74 -19.38
C LYS A 262 21.26 1.84 -19.94
N TYR A 263 19.99 2.10 -19.57
CA TYR A 263 18.88 1.20 -19.90
C TYR A 263 18.08 1.62 -21.14
N PHE A 264 18.33 2.79 -21.73
CA PHE A 264 17.62 3.22 -22.94
C PHE A 264 18.53 3.58 -24.12
N GLY A 265 19.86 3.46 -23.97
CA GLY A 265 20.79 3.36 -25.09
C GLY A 265 20.84 1.92 -25.60
N LEU A 266 20.04 1.61 -26.62
CA LEU A 266 19.89 0.25 -27.16
C LEU A 266 20.70 0.08 -28.45
N PRO A 267 21.09 -1.15 -28.84
CA PRO A 267 21.88 -1.39 -30.07
C PRO A 267 21.26 -0.80 -31.35
N ASN A 268 19.93 -0.81 -31.45
CA ASN A 268 19.20 -0.30 -32.62
C ASN A 268 18.51 1.05 -32.35
N GLN A 269 18.75 1.66 -31.19
CA GLN A 269 18.15 2.92 -30.80
C GLN A 269 19.07 3.64 -29.82
N GLU A 270 19.90 4.52 -30.35
CA GLU A 270 20.75 5.38 -29.54
C GLU A 270 19.93 6.25 -28.59
N PHE A 271 20.50 6.52 -27.41
CA PHE A 271 19.90 7.41 -26.44
C PHE A 271 19.91 8.84 -26.97
N LYS A 272 18.77 9.54 -26.90
CA LYS A 272 18.66 10.93 -27.34
C LYS A 272 18.50 11.85 -26.14
N ASP A 273 19.41 12.80 -25.94
CA ASP A 273 19.34 13.74 -24.82
C ASP A 273 18.04 14.56 -24.80
N LYS A 274 17.40 14.77 -25.96
CA LYS A 274 16.08 15.40 -26.05
C LYS A 274 14.99 14.69 -25.22
N TRP A 275 15.14 13.39 -24.97
CA TRP A 275 14.19 12.65 -24.14
C TRP A 275 14.18 13.16 -22.70
N LEU A 276 15.31 13.67 -22.20
CA LEU A 276 15.39 14.20 -20.83
C LEU A 276 14.95 15.66 -20.71
N LYS A 277 14.60 16.32 -21.82
CA LYS A 277 14.18 17.73 -21.81
C LYS A 277 12.91 17.87 -20.97
N LYS A 278 12.97 18.66 -19.90
CA LYS A 278 11.82 18.99 -19.06
C LYS A 278 10.91 19.98 -19.77
N GLU A 279 9.60 19.83 -19.61
CA GLU A 279 8.63 20.88 -19.93
C GLU A 279 8.88 22.11 -19.06
N ASP A 280 8.75 23.29 -19.67
CA ASP A 280 8.89 24.57 -18.98
C ASP A 280 7.55 24.99 -18.38
N PHE A 281 7.42 24.82 -17.06
CA PHE A 281 6.25 25.27 -16.30
C PHE A 281 6.42 26.67 -15.70
N SER A 282 7.51 27.40 -16.01
CA SER A 282 7.80 28.72 -15.43
C SER A 282 6.73 29.77 -15.74
N LEU A 283 5.97 29.58 -16.82
CA LEU A 283 4.85 30.45 -17.22
C LEU A 283 3.58 30.23 -16.37
N TYR A 284 3.48 29.11 -15.65
CA TYR A 284 2.35 28.85 -14.77
C TYR A 284 2.63 29.41 -13.38
N ASN A 285 1.97 30.51 -13.04
CA ASN A 285 2.07 31.11 -11.71
C ASN A 285 1.24 30.32 -10.69
N TYR A 286 1.86 29.32 -10.07
CA TYR A 286 1.24 28.49 -9.03
C TYR A 286 1.22 29.15 -7.64
N ASN A 287 1.82 30.33 -7.46
CA ASN A 287 1.92 31.03 -6.18
C ASN A 287 0.57 31.52 -5.63
N ASN A 288 -0.49 31.51 -6.45
CA ASN A 288 -1.83 31.93 -6.04
C ASN A 288 -2.72 30.78 -5.52
N PHE A 289 -2.22 29.55 -5.45
CA PHE A 289 -2.96 28.41 -4.94
C PHE A 289 -2.64 28.15 -3.45
N ASN A 290 -3.25 28.96 -2.57
CA ASN A 290 -3.33 28.58 -1.16
C ASN A 290 -4.19 27.32 -1.03
N ASP A 291 -3.64 26.26 -0.43
CA ASP A 291 -4.39 25.06 -0.12
C ASP A 291 -5.57 25.44 0.79
N LYS A 292 -6.78 25.42 0.23
CA LYS A 292 -8.01 25.78 0.95
C LYS A 292 -8.33 24.79 2.08
N LEU A 293 -7.67 23.63 2.09
CA LEU A 293 -7.85 22.52 3.00
C LEU A 293 -6.49 21.95 3.41
N ASN A 294 -6.35 21.55 4.67
CA ASN A 294 -5.13 20.92 5.17
C ASN A 294 -4.96 19.51 4.52
N LYS A 295 -3.80 19.25 3.89
CA LYS A 295 -3.47 17.98 3.22
C LYS A 295 -3.50 16.79 4.18
N ASP A 296 -3.07 16.99 5.42
CA ASP A 296 -3.02 15.94 6.43
C ASP A 296 -4.44 15.48 6.81
N SER A 297 -5.41 16.39 6.88
CA SER A 297 -6.83 16.05 7.07
C SER A 297 -7.45 15.16 5.98
N LEU A 298 -6.73 14.90 4.89
CA LEU A 298 -7.16 14.04 3.78
C LEU A 298 -6.51 12.66 3.80
N LYS A 299 -5.52 12.42 4.66
CA LYS A 299 -4.85 11.11 4.78
C LYS A 299 -5.75 10.07 5.44
N SER A 300 -5.49 8.79 5.16
CA SER A 300 -6.14 7.67 5.85
C SER A 300 -5.74 7.62 7.34
N HIS A 301 -4.45 7.83 7.64
CA HIS A 301 -3.89 7.80 8.99
C HIS A 301 -3.07 9.07 9.31
N PRO A 302 -3.74 10.21 9.57
CA PRO A 302 -3.09 11.51 9.72
C PRO A 302 -2.36 11.72 11.07
N GLU A 303 -1.55 12.79 11.13
CA GLU A 303 -0.92 13.35 12.34
C GLU A 303 -0.07 12.36 13.18
N ILE A 304 0.79 11.56 12.54
CA ILE A 304 1.67 10.56 13.20
C ILE A 304 2.49 11.15 14.35
N ALA A 305 3.09 12.33 14.19
CA ALA A 305 3.86 12.99 15.25
C ALA A 305 3.02 13.29 16.51
N LEU A 306 1.76 13.73 16.33
CA LEU A 306 0.84 14.00 17.44
C LEU A 306 0.42 12.70 18.13
N ARG A 307 0.14 11.66 17.34
CA ARG A 307 -0.21 10.32 17.82
C ARG A 307 0.91 9.70 18.67
N ILE A 308 2.16 9.78 18.20
CA ILE A 308 3.36 9.34 18.95
C ILE A 308 3.47 10.11 20.27
N THR A 309 3.25 11.43 20.24
CA THR A 309 3.29 12.26 21.47
C THR A 309 2.22 11.83 22.47
N ASN A 310 1.00 11.55 22.00
CA ASN A 310 -0.08 11.05 22.84
C ASN A 310 0.23 9.67 23.44
N LEU A 311 0.77 8.74 22.64
CA LEU A 311 1.20 7.42 23.11
C LEU A 311 2.27 7.53 24.21
N LYS A 312 3.32 8.32 24.00
CA LYS A 312 4.38 8.55 25.00
C LYS A 312 3.88 9.18 26.30
N LYS A 313 2.79 9.96 26.23
CA LYS A 313 2.12 10.53 27.40
C LYS A 313 1.33 9.46 28.18
N LEU A 314 0.64 8.57 27.48
CA LEU A 314 -0.17 7.51 28.09
C LEU A 314 0.66 6.33 28.60
N PHE A 315 1.79 6.05 27.95
CA PHE A 315 2.67 4.92 28.23
C PHE A 315 4.12 5.41 28.37
N PRO A 316 4.54 5.82 29.59
CA PRO A 316 5.86 6.39 29.84
C PRO A 316 7.02 5.48 29.43
N GLU A 317 6.82 4.16 29.37
CA GLU A 317 7.82 3.21 28.90
C GLU A 317 8.23 3.41 27.42
N LEU A 318 7.41 4.09 26.62
CA LEU A 318 7.69 4.42 25.22
C LEU A 318 8.55 5.68 25.03
N GLN A 319 8.94 6.37 26.12
CA GLN A 319 9.76 7.57 26.00
C GLN A 319 11.20 7.28 25.56
N ALA A 320 11.74 6.11 25.90
CA ALA A 320 13.07 5.70 25.51
C ALA A 320 13.13 5.49 23.98
N GLU A 321 14.02 6.20 23.30
CA GLU A 321 14.27 5.95 21.88
C GLU A 321 15.25 4.78 21.74
N LEU A 322 14.73 3.64 21.27
CA LEU A 322 15.54 2.50 20.89
C LEU A 322 15.58 2.38 19.37
N LYS A 323 16.73 1.99 18.84
CA LYS A 323 16.92 1.76 17.40
C LYS A 323 16.02 0.61 16.92
N ASP A 324 15.60 0.71 15.66
CA ASP A 324 14.92 -0.37 14.94
C ASP A 324 15.67 -1.70 15.09
N GLU A 325 14.90 -2.75 15.32
CA GLU A 325 15.44 -4.09 15.27
C GLU A 325 15.73 -4.56 13.85
N LYS A 326 16.75 -5.43 13.75
CA LYS A 326 17.04 -6.13 12.51
C LYS A 326 15.93 -7.12 12.18
N ALA A 327 15.66 -7.29 10.89
CA ALA A 327 14.76 -8.32 10.38
C ALA A 327 15.15 -9.71 10.89
N SER A 328 14.16 -10.50 11.30
CA SER A 328 14.37 -11.95 11.44
C SER A 328 14.61 -12.56 10.06
N GLU A 329 15.35 -13.67 9.99
CA GLU A 329 15.56 -14.37 8.70
C GLU A 329 14.24 -14.72 8.01
N SER A 330 13.24 -15.12 8.81
CA SER A 330 11.89 -15.43 8.30
C SER A 330 11.17 -14.21 7.72
N TYR A 331 11.44 -13.01 8.24
CA TYR A 331 10.85 -11.77 7.75
C TYR A 331 11.55 -11.30 6.48
N ALA A 332 12.87 -11.38 6.42
CA ALA A 332 13.66 -11.02 5.25
C ALA A 332 13.25 -11.81 3.99
N VAL A 333 12.81 -13.07 4.15
CA VAL A 333 12.23 -13.85 3.05
C VAL A 333 10.92 -13.22 2.54
N LEU A 334 10.02 -12.80 3.43
CA LEU A 334 8.75 -12.15 3.06
C LEU A 334 8.98 -10.79 2.41
N GLU A 335 9.91 -10.01 2.96
CA GLU A 335 10.36 -8.74 2.38
C GLU A 335 10.87 -8.96 0.95
N LYS A 336 11.76 -9.95 0.74
CA LYS A 336 12.27 -10.29 -0.59
C LYS A 336 11.13 -10.69 -1.55
N ILE A 337 10.17 -11.50 -1.11
CA ILE A 337 9.02 -11.90 -1.93
C ILE A 337 8.17 -10.67 -2.29
N ALA A 338 7.81 -9.83 -1.31
CA ALA A 338 7.01 -8.62 -1.54
C ALA A 338 7.70 -7.64 -2.50
N ARG A 339 9.03 -7.53 -2.39
CA ARG A 339 9.87 -6.74 -3.28
C ARG A 339 9.88 -7.28 -4.71
N MET A 340 9.93 -8.60 -4.89
CA MET A 340 9.81 -9.24 -6.21
C MET A 340 8.40 -9.13 -6.80
N GLU A 341 7.37 -9.07 -5.95
CA GLU A 341 5.96 -8.87 -6.35
C GLU A 341 5.58 -7.42 -6.65
N THR A 342 6.47 -6.45 -6.39
CA THR A 342 6.16 -5.02 -6.62
C THR A 342 5.75 -4.73 -8.08
N LEU A 343 6.53 -5.19 -9.06
CA LEU A 343 6.20 -4.99 -10.48
C LEU A 343 5.01 -5.84 -10.97
N PRO A 344 4.88 -7.13 -10.60
CA PRO A 344 3.65 -7.89 -10.83
C PRO A 344 2.39 -7.20 -10.31
N ASN A 345 2.45 -6.58 -9.13
CA ASN A 345 1.32 -5.86 -8.55
C ASN A 345 0.97 -4.60 -9.34
N PHE A 346 1.95 -3.76 -9.70
CA PHE A 346 1.69 -2.59 -10.56
C PHE A 346 1.15 -2.99 -11.93
N TYR A 347 1.65 -4.09 -12.49
CA TYR A 347 1.12 -4.60 -13.76
C TYR A 347 -0.33 -5.08 -13.62
N HIS A 348 -0.67 -5.73 -12.49
CA HIS A 348 -2.04 -6.18 -12.18
C HIS A 348 -3.01 -5.01 -11.99
N SER A 349 -2.59 -3.93 -11.33
CA SER A 349 -3.39 -2.71 -11.15
C SER A 349 -3.42 -1.81 -12.38
N GLU A 350 -2.73 -2.20 -13.45
CA GLU A 350 -2.54 -1.42 -14.69
C GLU A 350 -1.72 -0.12 -14.50
N ASP A 351 -0.98 0.02 -13.40
CA ASP A 351 -0.08 1.14 -13.11
C ASP A 351 1.26 1.02 -13.85
N TYR A 352 1.20 0.82 -15.18
CA TYR A 352 2.37 0.49 -15.99
C TYR A 352 3.46 1.56 -15.95
N GLY A 353 3.09 2.85 -15.94
CA GLY A 353 4.04 3.96 -15.83
C GLY A 353 4.81 3.94 -14.51
N VAL A 354 4.10 3.75 -13.39
CA VAL A 354 4.73 3.61 -12.07
C VAL A 354 5.59 2.35 -12.01
N GLY A 355 5.13 1.26 -12.62
CA GLY A 355 5.91 0.02 -12.75
C GLY A 355 7.23 0.21 -13.50
N ILE A 356 7.27 1.02 -14.56
CA ILE A 356 8.52 1.37 -15.26
C ILE A 356 9.43 2.18 -14.34
N TYR A 357 8.90 3.19 -13.66
CA TYR A 357 9.68 4.01 -12.73
C TYR A 357 10.31 3.16 -11.61
N ALA A 358 9.52 2.29 -10.97
CA ALA A 358 10.00 1.38 -9.95
C ALA A 358 11.02 0.37 -10.49
N SER A 359 10.80 -0.17 -11.70
CA SER A 359 11.76 -1.07 -12.36
C SER A 359 13.12 -0.40 -12.54
N LEU A 360 13.16 0.86 -13.00
CA LEU A 360 14.40 1.61 -13.14
C LEU A 360 15.09 1.84 -11.79
N GLN A 361 14.34 2.05 -10.71
CA GLN A 361 14.92 2.22 -9.38
C GLN A 361 15.60 0.92 -8.92
N PHE A 362 14.96 -0.24 -9.12
CA PHE A 362 15.56 -1.52 -8.78
C PHE A 362 16.77 -1.87 -9.64
N LEU A 363 16.69 -1.59 -10.94
CA LEU A 363 17.80 -1.79 -11.87
C LEU A 363 18.99 -0.87 -11.56
N GLN A 364 18.74 0.38 -11.18
CA GLN A 364 19.78 1.31 -10.71
C GLN A 364 20.56 0.76 -9.52
N ASP A 365 19.87 0.05 -8.62
CA ASP A 365 20.46 -0.55 -7.43
C ASP A 365 21.09 -1.93 -7.72
N GLY A 366 21.09 -2.38 -8.98
CA GLY A 366 21.68 -3.65 -9.42
C GLY A 366 20.89 -4.88 -8.98
N GLU A 367 19.63 -4.71 -8.58
CA GLU A 367 18.80 -5.79 -8.05
C GLU A 367 18.26 -6.67 -9.18
N GLU A 368 18.40 -7.99 -9.04
CA GLU A 368 17.70 -9.02 -9.84
C GLU A 368 17.54 -8.65 -11.35
N GLU A 369 18.62 -8.16 -11.98
CA GLU A 369 18.52 -7.36 -13.21
C GLU A 369 17.71 -8.04 -14.33
N LYS A 370 17.92 -9.34 -14.53
CA LYS A 370 17.18 -10.11 -15.54
C LYS A 370 15.67 -10.08 -15.30
N TYR A 371 15.25 -10.23 -14.04
CA TYR A 371 13.84 -10.24 -13.66
C TYR A 371 13.21 -8.86 -13.88
N TYR A 372 13.84 -7.78 -13.42
CA TYR A 372 13.27 -6.45 -13.55
C TYR A 372 13.34 -5.88 -14.98
N LYS A 373 14.32 -6.29 -15.79
CA LYS A 373 14.33 -6.04 -17.25
C LYS A 373 13.14 -6.71 -17.96
N SER A 374 12.78 -7.95 -17.58
CA SER A 374 11.59 -8.60 -18.13
C SER A 374 10.32 -7.80 -17.87
N TRP A 375 10.14 -7.34 -16.63
CA TRP A 375 9.01 -6.50 -16.27
C TRP A 375 9.04 -5.12 -16.94
N LEU A 376 10.23 -4.53 -17.12
CA LEU A 376 10.40 -3.31 -17.89
C LEU A 376 9.84 -3.47 -19.30
N GLY A 377 10.19 -4.56 -20.00
CA GLY A 377 9.66 -4.88 -21.32
C GLY A 377 8.14 -5.09 -21.33
N LYS A 378 7.60 -5.81 -20.34
CA LYS A 378 6.13 -6.02 -20.21
C LYS A 378 5.37 -4.71 -20.02
N CYS A 379 5.85 -3.82 -19.15
CA CYS A 379 5.20 -2.53 -18.92
C CYS A 379 5.33 -1.61 -20.14
N PHE A 380 6.50 -1.56 -20.79
CA PHE A 380 6.68 -0.78 -22.03
C PHE A 380 5.77 -1.26 -23.17
N ALA A 381 5.53 -2.57 -23.28
CA ALA A 381 4.58 -3.09 -24.26
C ALA A 381 3.15 -2.60 -24.00
N LYS A 382 2.73 -2.50 -22.73
CA LYS A 382 1.43 -1.93 -22.37
C LYS A 382 1.34 -0.42 -22.60
N ILE A 383 2.42 0.31 -22.33
CA ILE A 383 2.52 1.74 -22.69
C ILE A 383 2.46 1.93 -24.21
N TYR A 384 3.10 1.07 -25.00
CA TYR A 384 3.02 1.10 -26.47
C TYR A 384 1.58 0.87 -26.96
N GLU A 385 0.91 -0.19 -26.48
CA GLU A 385 -0.49 -0.48 -26.79
C GLU A 385 -1.38 0.74 -26.44
N ALA A 386 -1.16 1.33 -25.27
CA ALA A 386 -1.96 2.46 -24.81
C ALA A 386 -1.75 3.73 -25.65
N ARG A 387 -0.50 4.03 -26.02
CA ARG A 387 -0.18 5.17 -26.87
C ARG A 387 -0.74 4.99 -28.28
N LYS A 388 -0.66 3.77 -28.84
CA LYS A 388 -1.26 3.43 -30.13
C LYS A 388 -2.78 3.60 -30.14
N ASN A 389 -3.43 3.33 -29.00
CA ASN A 389 -4.89 3.43 -28.83
C ASN A 389 -5.37 4.77 -28.23
N TYR A 390 -4.50 5.80 -28.17
CA TYR A 390 -4.82 7.13 -27.64
C TYR A 390 -5.35 7.16 -26.19
N ASN A 391 -5.02 6.17 -25.37
CA ASN A 391 -5.47 6.08 -23.97
C ASN A 391 -4.31 6.06 -22.96
N LEU A 392 -3.12 6.53 -23.36
CA LEU A 392 -1.91 6.59 -22.52
C LEU A 392 -2.13 7.29 -21.17
N ASN A 393 -2.94 8.35 -21.13
CA ASN A 393 -3.26 9.09 -19.89
C ASN A 393 -3.93 8.21 -18.80
N ARG A 394 -4.41 7.01 -19.13
CA ARG A 394 -4.95 6.05 -18.16
C ARG A 394 -3.85 5.34 -17.36
N TYR A 395 -2.66 5.19 -17.95
CA TYR A 395 -1.59 4.34 -17.42
C TYR A 395 -0.25 5.06 -17.19
N LEU A 396 -0.18 6.33 -17.57
CA LEU A 396 0.98 7.20 -17.37
C LEU A 396 0.50 8.57 -16.90
N ASP A 397 1.01 9.00 -15.75
CA ASP A 397 0.70 10.30 -15.18
C ASP A 397 1.19 11.45 -16.04
N ARG A 398 0.57 12.62 -15.87
CA ARG A 398 1.12 13.88 -16.36
C ARG A 398 2.04 14.50 -15.32
N VAL A 399 2.94 15.37 -15.78
CA VAL A 399 3.82 16.12 -14.89
C VAL A 399 2.97 17.07 -14.03
N ASP A 400 3.10 16.93 -12.71
CA ASP A 400 2.49 17.80 -11.70
C ASP A 400 3.59 18.30 -10.75
N PRO A 401 4.11 19.53 -10.97
CA PRO A 401 5.19 20.09 -10.16
C PRO A 401 4.88 20.21 -8.67
N LYS A 402 3.60 20.23 -8.27
CA LYS A 402 3.19 20.48 -6.88
C LYS A 402 3.20 19.21 -6.02
N ASN A 403 2.88 18.07 -6.64
CA ASN A 403 2.62 16.83 -5.90
C ASN A 403 3.59 15.70 -6.25
N GLN A 404 4.52 15.91 -7.19
CA GLN A 404 5.48 14.91 -7.62
C GLN A 404 6.91 15.31 -7.28
N SER A 405 7.76 14.34 -6.96
CA SER A 405 9.19 14.58 -6.74
C SER A 405 9.87 14.95 -8.06
N GLU A 406 10.98 15.70 -8.00
CA GLU A 406 11.73 16.09 -9.19
C GLU A 406 12.18 14.88 -10.04
N SER A 407 12.54 13.79 -9.37
CA SER A 407 12.91 12.52 -10.02
C SER A 407 11.75 11.93 -10.79
N TYR A 408 10.54 11.89 -10.21
CA TYR A 408 9.37 11.37 -10.90
C TYR A 408 8.92 12.31 -12.04
N GLN A 409 8.99 13.63 -11.85
CA GLN A 409 8.75 14.58 -12.92
C GLN A 409 9.72 14.38 -14.09
N GLN A 410 11.02 14.16 -13.82
CA GLN A 410 12.02 13.86 -14.85
C GLN A 410 11.69 12.57 -15.60
N PHE A 411 11.25 11.52 -14.88
CA PHE A 411 10.79 10.29 -15.48
C PHE A 411 9.58 10.49 -16.39
N LEU A 412 8.56 11.25 -15.95
CA LEU A 412 7.38 11.51 -16.75
C LEU A 412 7.72 12.30 -18.01
N ASN A 413 8.55 13.35 -17.90
CA ASN A 413 9.07 14.08 -19.07
C ASN A 413 9.75 13.12 -20.06
N PHE A 414 10.61 12.22 -19.57
CA PHE A 414 11.21 11.17 -20.38
C PHE A 414 10.17 10.33 -21.12
N MET A 415 9.18 9.79 -20.42
CA MET A 415 8.15 8.93 -21.02
C MET A 415 7.30 9.66 -22.07
N TRP A 416 6.93 10.91 -21.82
CA TRP A 416 6.12 11.71 -22.75
C TRP A 416 6.91 12.12 -24.00
N ASN A 417 8.22 12.34 -23.88
CA ASN A 417 9.11 12.71 -24.99
C ASN A 417 9.45 11.56 -25.95
N LEU A 418 9.27 10.30 -25.55
CA LEU A 418 9.50 9.16 -26.44
C LEU A 418 8.46 9.13 -27.58
N SER A 419 8.88 8.81 -28.80
CA SER A 419 7.96 8.54 -29.91
C SER A 419 7.29 7.17 -29.80
N LEU A 420 6.25 6.92 -30.60
CA LEU A 420 5.57 5.62 -30.63
C LEU A 420 6.54 4.49 -31.02
N ASP A 421 7.39 4.71 -32.03
CA ASP A 421 8.39 3.72 -32.47
C ASP A 421 9.49 3.53 -31.42
N GLU A 422 9.88 4.61 -30.72
CA GLU A 422 10.90 4.52 -29.67
C GLU A 422 10.43 3.65 -28.49
N ILE A 423 9.17 3.78 -28.09
CA ILE A 423 8.54 2.94 -27.06
C ILE A 423 8.46 1.48 -27.55
N LYS A 424 8.07 1.26 -28.81
CA LYS A 424 8.00 -0.07 -29.41
C LYS A 424 9.35 -0.78 -29.37
N ASN A 425 10.42 -0.10 -29.80
CA ASN A 425 11.76 -0.66 -29.82
C ASN A 425 12.25 -1.03 -28.42
N ILE A 426 11.98 -0.20 -27.41
CA ILE A 426 12.30 -0.49 -26.00
C ILE A 426 11.54 -1.73 -25.52
N ALA A 427 10.24 -1.81 -25.80
CA ALA A 427 9.42 -2.96 -25.43
C ALA A 427 9.96 -4.27 -26.04
N GLU A 428 10.20 -4.28 -27.35
CA GLU A 428 10.69 -5.46 -28.07
C GLU A 428 12.09 -5.90 -27.64
N TYR A 429 12.98 -4.94 -27.33
CA TYR A 429 14.31 -5.24 -26.82
C TYR A 429 14.25 -6.00 -25.49
N TYR A 430 13.53 -5.44 -24.51
CA TYR A 430 13.47 -6.02 -23.17
C TYR A 430 12.60 -7.29 -23.08
N GLN A 431 11.66 -7.49 -24.00
CA GLN A 431 10.95 -8.76 -24.12
C GLN A 431 11.81 -9.89 -24.71
N LYS A 432 12.83 -9.57 -25.52
CA LYS A 432 13.76 -10.57 -26.06
C LYS A 432 14.85 -10.96 -25.06
N GLU A 433 15.26 -10.04 -24.18
CA GLU A 433 16.26 -10.31 -23.14
C GLU A 433 15.73 -11.14 -21.96
N SER A 434 14.40 -11.23 -21.80
CA SER A 434 13.75 -11.77 -20.60
C SER A 434 13.62 -13.29 -20.54
#